data_AF-A0A9X9BXS7-F1
#
_entry.id   AF-A0A9X9BXS7-F1
#
_cell.length_a   1.000
_cell.length_b   1.000
_cell.length_c   1.000
_cell.angle_alpha   90.00
_cell.angle_beta   90.00
_cell.angle_gamma   90.00
#
_symmetry.space_group_name_H-M   'P 1'
#
loop_
_entity.id
_entity.type
_entity.pdbx_description
1 polymer ?
#
loop_
_entity_poly.entity_id
_entity_poly.type
_entity_poly.pdbx_seq_one_letter_code
_entity_poly.pdbx_strand_id
1 'polypeptide(L)' 'MQMTLMEYITRHFNGDLHRYAQSEGVSREQIISWINNECHVIKGRLFMPVRHLPVEQAQ' A
#
# COMPACT_ATOMS: atom_id res chain seq x y z
N MET A 1 -4.34 -14.88 -7.16
CA MET A 1 -5.11 -13.65 -7.38
C MET A 1 -4.29 -12.48 -6.84
N GLN A 2 -3.99 -11.51 -7.70
CA GLN A 2 -3.33 -10.25 -7.38
C GLN A 2 -4.36 -9.15 -7.51
N MET A 3 -4.30 -8.13 -6.65
CA MET A 3 -5.09 -6.91 -6.77
C MET A 3 -4.28 -5.73 -6.24
N THR A 4 -4.61 -4.53 -6.69
CA THR A 4 -4.09 -3.30 -6.08
C THR A 4 -4.53 -3.20 -4.63
N LEU A 5 -3.79 -2.43 -3.82
CA LEU A 5 -4.22 -2.16 -2.45
C LEU A 5 -5.61 -1.50 -2.40
N MET A 6 -5.93 -0.61 -3.36
CA MET A 6 -7.24 0.05 -3.40
C MET A 6 -8.39 -0.92 -3.70
N GLU A 7 -8.21 -1.86 -4.62
CA GLU A 7 -9.20 -2.92 -4.89
C GLU A 7 -9.42 -3.81 -3.66
N TYR A 8 -8.35 -4.13 -2.93
CA TYR A 8 -8.44 -4.88 -1.68
C TYR A 8 -9.26 -4.13 -0.63
N ILE A 9 -8.96 -2.86 -0.40
CA ILE A 9 -9.69 -2.01 0.55
C ILE A 9 -11.15 -1.85 0.10
N THR A 10 -11.41 -1.68 -1.19
CA THR A 10 -12.78 -1.59 -1.72
C THR A 10 -13.57 -2.86 -1.43
N ARG A 11 -12.97 -4.04 -1.65
CA ARG A 11 -13.62 -5.34 -1.47
C ARG A 11 -13.82 -5.75 -0.01
N HIS A 12 -12.86 -5.44 0.86
CA HIS A 12 -12.83 -5.97 2.24
C HIS A 12 -13.21 -4.93 3.30
N PHE A 13 -13.08 -3.65 2.98
CA PHE A 13 -13.35 -2.53 3.89
C PHE A 13 -14.38 -1.54 3.32
N ASN A 14 -15.04 -1.89 2.20
CA ASN A 14 -16.03 -1.03 1.53
C ASN A 14 -15.46 0.35 1.12
N GLY A 15 -14.15 0.39 0.81
CA GLY A 15 -13.43 1.60 0.46
C GLY A 15 -13.04 2.48 1.65
N ASP A 16 -13.33 2.04 2.89
CA ASP A 16 -13.00 2.79 4.10
C ASP A 16 -11.51 2.66 4.45
N LEU A 17 -10.76 3.69 4.09
CA LEU A 17 -9.32 3.79 4.39
C LEU A 17 -9.05 3.89 5.90
N HIS A 18 -9.93 4.51 6.67
CA HIS A 18 -9.74 4.67 8.12
C HIS A 18 -9.86 3.31 8.82
N ARG A 19 -10.86 2.53 8.43
CA ARG A 19 -11.07 1.18 8.98
C ARG A 19 -9.92 0.24 8.63
N TYR A 20 -9.40 0.30 7.41
CA TYR A 20 -8.23 -0.49 7.02
C TYR A 20 -6.96 -0.05 7.76
N ALA A 21 -6.72 1.26 7.88
CA ALA A 21 -5.58 1.78 8.63
C ALA A 21 -5.59 1.32 10.09
N GLN A 22 -6.78 1.30 10.73
CA GLN A 22 -6.96 0.77 12.08
C GLN A 22 -6.65 -0.72 12.19
N SER A 23 -7.05 -1.56 11.22
CA SER A 23 -6.76 -3.00 11.27
C SER A 23 -5.28 -3.32 11.11
N GLU A 24 -4.56 -2.50 10.35
CA GLU A 24 -3.10 -2.64 10.15
C GLU A 24 -2.27 -1.92 11.23
N GLY A 25 -2.91 -1.11 12.09
CA GLY A 25 -2.21 -0.33 13.12
C GLY A 25 -1.34 0.79 12.54
N VAL A 26 -1.71 1.33 11.38
CA VAL A 26 -0.96 2.39 10.68
C VAL A 26 -1.83 3.63 10.47
N SER A 27 -1.22 4.75 10.05
CA SER A 27 -1.96 5.96 9.75
C SER A 27 -2.65 5.91 8.37
N ARG A 28 -3.68 6.73 8.16
CA ARG A 28 -4.33 6.85 6.85
C ARG A 28 -3.36 7.38 5.79
N GLU A 29 -2.46 8.27 6.17
CA GLU A 29 -1.43 8.84 5.30
C GLU A 29 -0.47 7.75 4.80
N GLN A 30 -0.16 6.78 5.65
CA GLN A 30 0.64 5.61 5.26
C GLN A 30 -0.10 4.77 4.21
N ILE A 31 -1.42 4.56 4.37
CA ILE A 31 -2.24 3.85 3.38
C ILE A 31 -2.28 4.61 2.05
N ILE A 32 -2.50 5.92 2.09
CA ILE A 32 -2.49 6.77 0.89
C ILE A 32 -1.13 6.70 0.20
N SER A 33 -0.03 6.75 0.97
CA SER A 33 1.32 6.56 0.43
C SER A 33 1.44 5.20 -0.27
N TRP A 34 1.00 4.10 0.34
CA TRP A 34 1.05 2.78 -0.33
C TRP A 34 0.22 2.71 -1.61
N ILE A 35 -0.97 3.33 -1.63
CA ILE A 35 -1.79 3.42 -2.85
C ILE A 35 -1.06 4.21 -3.93
N ASN A 36 -0.52 5.38 -3.60
CA ASN A 36 0.25 6.23 -4.53
C ASN A 36 1.56 5.56 -4.99
N ASN A 37 2.09 4.64 -4.19
CA ASN A 37 3.25 3.82 -4.53
C ASN A 37 2.87 2.54 -5.30
N GLU A 38 1.63 2.40 -5.74
CA GLU A 38 1.14 1.25 -6.52
C GLU A 38 1.40 -0.09 -5.80
N CYS A 39 1.18 -0.12 -4.48
CA CYS A 39 1.29 -1.36 -3.71
C CYS A 39 0.19 -2.35 -4.10
N HIS A 40 0.53 -3.64 -4.05
CA HIS A 40 -0.34 -4.75 -4.43
C HIS A 40 -0.54 -5.73 -3.29
N VAL A 41 -1.72 -6.35 -3.23
CA VAL A 41 -1.98 -7.47 -2.32
C VAL A 41 -1.90 -8.78 -3.10
N ILE A 42 -0.99 -9.66 -2.69
CA ILE A 42 -0.77 -10.98 -3.29
C ILE A 42 -0.87 -12.02 -2.19
N LYS A 43 -1.83 -12.95 -2.32
CA LYS A 43 -2.08 -14.02 -1.33
C LYS A 43 -2.24 -13.47 0.11
N GLY A 44 -2.91 -12.32 0.25
CA GLY A 44 -3.18 -11.67 1.54
C GLY A 44 -1.98 -10.92 2.15
N ARG A 45 -0.90 -10.71 1.41
CA ARG A 45 0.26 -9.92 1.86
C ARG A 45 0.44 -8.68 1.00
N LEU A 46 0.81 -7.57 1.61
CA LEU A 46 1.13 -6.33 0.92
C LEU A 46 2.54 -6.39 0.33
N PHE A 47 2.65 -6.08 -0.96
CA PHE A 47 3.90 -5.97 -1.69
C PHE A 47 4.05 -4.54 -2.21
N MET A 48 5.20 -3.96 -1.93
CA MET A 48 5.60 -2.65 -2.43
C MET A 48 6.50 -2.85 -3.66
N PRO A 49 6.27 -2.13 -4.77
CA PRO A 49 7.17 -2.17 -5.91
C PRO A 49 8.57 -1.71 -5.51
N VAL A 50 9.60 -2.35 -6.08
CA VAL A 50 10.99 -1.91 -5.89
C VAL A 50 11.17 -0.56 -6.58
N ARG A 51 11.60 0.45 -5.82
CA ARG A 51 12.07 1.72 -6.37
C ARG A 51 13.57 1.80 -6.19
N HIS A 52 14.29 1.93 -7.30
CA HIS A 52 15.71 2.23 -7.25
C HIS A 52 15.86 3.69 -6.83
N LEU A 53 16.41 3.91 -5.63
CA LEU A 53 16.81 5.25 -5.21
C LEU A 53 18.01 5.67 -6.06
N PRO A 54 18.10 6.95 -6.45
CA PRO A 54 19.33 7.45 -7.04
C PRO A 54 20.47 7.21 -6.05
N VAL A 55 21.52 6.53 -6.50
CA VAL A 55 22.76 6.43 -5.73
C VAL A 55 23.36 7.83 -5.72
N GLU A 56 23.43 8.48 -4.56
CA GLU A 56 24.25 9.68 -4.43
C GLU A 56 25.68 9.29 -4.81
N GLN A 57 26.17 9.81 -5.94
CA GLN A 57 27.59 9.80 -6.22
C GLN A 57 28.22 10.73 -5.18
N ALA A 58 28.83 10.16 -4.14
CA ALA A 58 29.71 10.91 -3.27
C ALA A 58 30.77 11.59 -4.14
N GLN A 59 30.72 12.92 -4.24
CA GLN A 59 31.75 13.75 -4.85
C GLN A 59 32.94 13.88 -3.90
#